data_AF-A0A174YYB9-F1
#
_entry.id   AF-A0A174YYB9-F1
#
_cell.length_a   1.000
_cell.length_b   1.000
_cell.length_c   1.000
_cell.angle_alpha   90.00
_cell.angle_beta   90.00
_cell.angle_gamma   90.00
#
_symmetry.space_group_name_H-M   'P 1'
#
loop_
_entity.id
_entity.type
_entity.pdbx_description
1 polymer ?
#
loop_
_entity_poly.entity_id
_entity_poly.type
_entity_poly.pdbx_seq_one_letter_code
_entity_poly.pdbx_strand_id
1 'polypeptide(L)'
;MANKKDKDSKVEFLKVVYFDEDAAQDYIDITNGGRLDWTTEENKEKIAKIIAEIDAKAQGGFNLFNVIKAALSGEIKADAQGSLSNIVGSTLKNTLLTDYISAASGDSDVKKFGVGGVYAPANSIALYRMYSSYLNIVPKDQLPIDMEKLNDAILGERGYYAMLLLDEKEPKNVLRFNIAGFKNRYHLADLAKMNLVYYGVKVGTCTKEQLSIENEFTVTTSTMQETISVDEIINGSSQEKTSSNELNVYDIVLAGVIRE
;
A
#
# COMPACT_ATOMS: atom_id res chain seq x y z
N MET A 1 -11.48 39.00 -0.96
CA MET A 1 -12.24 38.18 -1.95
C MET A 1 -11.23 37.24 -2.58
N ALA A 2 -11.32 35.91 -2.56
CA ALA A 2 -12.42 35.02 -2.20
C ALA A 2 -11.88 33.88 -1.31
N ASN A 3 -12.65 33.59 -0.27
CA ASN A 3 -12.48 32.47 0.63
C ASN A 3 -12.94 31.22 -0.14
N LYS A 4 -12.02 30.48 -0.77
CA LYS A 4 -12.36 29.20 -1.39
C LYS A 4 -12.35 28.16 -0.27
N LYS A 5 -13.52 27.99 0.37
CA LYS A 5 -13.80 26.79 1.15
C LYS A 5 -13.52 25.61 0.22
N ASP A 6 -12.51 24.80 0.55
CA ASP A 6 -12.35 23.48 -0.05
C ASP A 6 -13.63 22.70 0.27
N LYS A 7 -14.53 22.68 -0.71
CA LYS A 7 -15.54 21.65 -0.78
C LYS A 7 -14.75 20.37 -0.97
N ASP A 8 -14.96 19.45 -0.04
CA ASP A 8 -14.55 18.06 -0.07
C ASP A 8 -14.93 17.45 -1.44
N SER A 9 -14.06 17.62 -2.43
CA SER A 9 -14.32 17.20 -3.80
C SER A 9 -14.04 15.72 -3.84
N LYS A 10 -15.11 14.92 -3.95
CA LYS A 10 -15.05 13.47 -4.12
C LYS A 10 -13.97 13.12 -5.15
N VAL A 11 -12.95 12.38 -4.73
CA VAL A 11 -11.84 12.01 -5.61
C VAL A 11 -12.35 10.97 -6.60
N GLU A 12 -12.37 11.34 -7.88
CA GLU A 12 -12.80 10.44 -8.96
C GLU A 12 -11.58 9.81 -9.62
N PHE A 13 -11.31 8.54 -9.32
CA PHE A 13 -10.28 7.76 -10.02
C PHE A 13 -10.75 7.39 -11.43
N LEU A 14 -9.95 7.75 -12.44
CA LEU A 14 -10.11 7.32 -13.83
C LEU A 14 -9.52 5.93 -14.06
N LYS A 15 -8.39 5.64 -13.39
CA LYS A 15 -7.68 4.38 -13.55
C LYS A 15 -6.96 3.99 -12.27
N VAL A 16 -7.26 2.79 -11.77
CA VAL A 16 -6.51 2.18 -10.68
C VAL A 16 -5.29 1.46 -11.23
N VAL A 17 -4.12 1.85 -10.74
CA VAL A 17 -2.81 1.27 -11.10
C VAL A 17 -2.40 0.24 -10.05
N TYR A 18 -2.70 0.52 -8.79
CA TYR A 18 -2.34 -0.29 -7.65
C TYR A 18 -3.47 -0.28 -6.62
N PHE A 19 -3.84 -1.45 -6.09
CA PHE A 19 -4.77 -1.59 -4.98
C PHE A 19 -4.41 -2.85 -4.17
N ASP A 20 -3.90 -2.65 -2.95
CA ASP A 20 -3.66 -3.72 -1.97
C ASP A 20 -5.00 -4.13 -1.36
N GLU A 21 -5.60 -5.17 -1.92
CA GLU A 21 -6.92 -5.66 -1.52
C GLU A 21 -6.92 -6.17 -0.06
N ASP A 22 -5.84 -6.81 0.39
CA ASP A 22 -5.76 -7.37 1.73
C ASP A 22 -5.68 -6.24 2.77
N ALA A 23 -4.83 -5.24 2.54
CA ALA A 23 -4.75 -4.07 3.42
C ALA A 23 -6.05 -3.25 3.44
N ALA A 24 -6.73 -3.13 2.30
CA ALA A 24 -8.02 -2.46 2.21
C ALA A 24 -9.13 -3.24 2.94
N GLN A 25 -9.11 -4.57 2.85
CA GLN A 25 -10.05 -5.44 3.57
C GLN A 25 -9.82 -5.33 5.08
N ASP A 26 -8.56 -5.40 5.53
CA ASP A 26 -8.21 -5.24 6.94
C ASP A 26 -8.70 -3.89 7.48
N TYR A 27 -8.55 -2.82 6.71
CA TYR A 27 -9.07 -1.50 7.08
C TYR A 27 -10.60 -1.51 7.29
N ILE A 28 -11.35 -2.11 6.35
CA ILE A 28 -12.81 -2.24 6.48
C ILE A 28 -13.15 -3.12 7.68
N ASP A 29 -12.51 -4.26 7.84
CA ASP A 29 -12.79 -5.19 8.94
C ASP A 29 -12.54 -4.53 10.31
N ILE A 30 -11.42 -3.82 10.47
CA ILE A 30 -11.05 -3.13 11.71
C ILE A 30 -12.04 -1.99 12.01
N THR A 31 -12.36 -1.17 11.01
CA THR A 31 -13.30 -0.03 11.21
C THR A 31 -14.71 -0.47 11.60
N ASN A 32 -15.10 -1.71 11.26
CA ASN A 32 -16.40 -2.28 11.65
C ASN A 32 -16.35 -3.24 12.85
N GLY A 33 -15.18 -3.43 13.46
CA GLY A 33 -15.01 -4.25 14.66
C GLY A 33 -14.89 -5.76 14.43
N GLY A 34 -14.55 -6.20 13.22
CA GLY A 34 -14.21 -7.60 12.94
C GLY A 34 -14.34 -8.03 11.48
N ARG A 35 -13.63 -9.12 11.13
CA ARG A 35 -13.65 -9.73 9.81
C ARG A 35 -14.88 -10.59 9.58
N LEU A 36 -15.51 -10.42 8.41
CA LEU A 36 -16.60 -11.29 7.96
C LEU A 36 -16.05 -12.48 7.16
N ASP A 37 -15.73 -13.57 7.85
CA ASP A 37 -15.38 -14.82 7.19
C ASP A 37 -16.64 -15.53 6.67
N TRP A 38 -16.85 -15.58 5.36
CA TRP A 38 -18.06 -16.13 4.73
C TRP A 38 -17.87 -17.53 4.14
N THR A 39 -16.77 -18.20 4.48
CA THR A 39 -16.37 -19.47 3.86
C THR A 39 -17.16 -20.70 4.35
N THR A 40 -17.86 -20.60 5.48
CA THR A 40 -18.63 -21.70 6.08
C THR A 40 -20.09 -21.32 6.36
N GLU A 41 -21.01 -22.29 6.32
CA GLU A 41 -22.43 -22.08 6.63
C GLU A 41 -22.66 -21.53 8.05
N GLU A 42 -21.91 -22.01 9.04
CA GLU A 42 -21.98 -21.50 10.42
C GLU A 42 -21.61 -20.02 10.49
N ASN A 43 -20.66 -19.59 9.65
CA ASN A 43 -20.28 -18.18 9.60
C ASN A 43 -21.32 -17.32 8.88
N LYS A 44 -22.16 -17.86 7.98
CA LYS A 44 -23.21 -17.08 7.29
C LYS A 44 -24.24 -16.52 8.28
N GLU A 45 -24.66 -17.31 9.26
CA GLU A 45 -25.57 -16.84 10.31
C GLU A 45 -24.91 -15.79 11.23
N LYS A 46 -23.62 -15.97 11.55
CA LYS A 46 -22.85 -14.98 12.32
C LYS A 46 -22.70 -13.66 11.55
N ILE A 47 -22.43 -13.73 10.24
CA ILE A 47 -22.35 -12.57 9.35
C ILE A 47 -23.68 -11.81 9.32
N ALA A 48 -24.81 -12.52 9.18
CA ALA A 48 -26.12 -11.88 9.16
C ALA A 48 -26.40 -11.07 10.44
N LYS A 49 -25.96 -11.57 11.61
CA LYS A 49 -26.05 -10.84 12.88
C LYS A 49 -25.15 -9.60 12.91
N ILE A 50 -23.88 -9.71 12.47
CA ILE A 50 -22.95 -8.58 12.44
C ILE A 50 -23.48 -7.47 11.51
N ILE A 51 -23.98 -7.83 10.32
CA ILE A 51 -24.56 -6.87 9.38
C ILE A 51 -25.78 -6.17 9.99
N ALA A 52 -26.65 -6.92 10.68
CA ALA A 52 -27.80 -6.33 11.36
C ALA A 52 -27.41 -5.36 12.51
N GLU A 53 -26.33 -5.66 13.24
CA GLU A 53 -25.79 -4.74 14.26
C GLU A 53 -25.19 -3.47 13.65
N ILE A 54 -24.52 -3.57 12.50
CA ILE A 54 -24.00 -2.42 11.74
C ILE A 54 -25.16 -1.54 11.26
N ASP A 55 -26.17 -2.13 10.62
CA ASP A 55 -27.37 -1.43 10.15
C ASP A 55 -28.10 -0.71 11.30
N ALA A 56 -28.21 -1.36 12.48
CA ALA A 56 -28.87 -0.79 13.66
C ALA A 56 -28.13 0.40 14.27
N LYS A 57 -26.80 0.50 14.10
CA LYS A 57 -25.99 1.62 14.62
C LYS A 57 -26.10 2.89 13.78
N ALA A 58 -26.77 2.85 12.61
CA ALA A 58 -26.91 3.97 11.66
C ALA A 58 -25.58 4.63 11.24
N GLN A 59 -24.44 3.99 11.55
CA GLN A 59 -23.16 4.30 10.91
C GLN A 59 -23.27 3.71 9.51
N GLY A 60 -23.32 4.55 8.48
CA GLY A 60 -23.50 4.13 7.08
C GLY A 60 -22.48 3.06 6.70
N GLY A 61 -22.91 1.80 6.78
CA GLY A 61 -22.05 0.64 6.58
C GLY A 61 -21.53 0.56 5.15
N PHE A 62 -20.38 -0.10 5.00
CA PHE A 62 -19.77 -0.33 3.70
C PHE A 62 -20.69 -1.13 2.78
N ASN A 63 -20.76 -0.75 1.50
CA ASN A 63 -21.61 -1.40 0.51
C ASN A 63 -21.22 -2.87 0.29
N LEU A 64 -19.98 -3.23 0.61
CA LEU A 64 -19.45 -4.59 0.56
C LEU A 64 -20.32 -5.55 1.38
N PHE A 65 -20.83 -5.12 2.53
CA PHE A 65 -21.72 -5.93 3.36
C PHE A 65 -23.07 -6.20 2.70
N ASN A 66 -23.61 -5.24 1.96
CA ASN A 66 -24.83 -5.44 1.18
C ASN A 66 -24.62 -6.45 0.05
N VAL A 67 -23.45 -6.40 -0.61
CA VAL A 67 -23.09 -7.38 -1.65
C VAL A 67 -22.95 -8.78 -1.04
N ILE A 68 -22.31 -8.91 0.11
CA ILE A 68 -22.20 -10.18 0.84
C ILE A 68 -23.60 -10.69 1.21
N LYS A 69 -24.47 -9.85 1.78
CA LYS A 69 -25.86 -10.21 2.14
C LYS A 69 -26.67 -10.69 0.94
N ALA A 70 -26.56 -10.01 -0.20
CA ALA A 70 -27.23 -10.40 -1.45
C ALA A 70 -26.70 -11.76 -1.98
N ALA A 71 -25.40 -12.01 -1.84
CA ALA A 71 -24.80 -13.29 -2.20
C ALA A 71 -25.27 -14.43 -1.29
N LEU A 72 -25.39 -14.18 0.02
CA LEU A 72 -25.85 -15.17 1.01
C LEU A 72 -27.34 -15.51 0.88
N SER A 73 -28.18 -14.53 0.54
CA SER A 73 -29.63 -14.70 0.36
C SER A 73 -30.01 -15.35 -0.97
N GLY A 74 -29.05 -15.54 -1.89
CA GLY A 74 -29.32 -16.09 -3.22
C GLY A 74 -30.04 -15.12 -4.16
N GLU A 75 -30.08 -13.82 -3.84
CA GLU A 75 -30.72 -12.78 -4.68
C GLU A 75 -29.92 -12.49 -5.96
N ILE A 76 -28.64 -12.87 -5.99
CA ILE A 76 -27.83 -12.85 -7.21
C ILE A 76 -28.26 -14.05 -8.08
N LYS A 77 -29.19 -13.81 -9.01
CA LYS A 77 -29.74 -14.82 -9.93
C LYS A 77 -28.63 -15.49 -10.75
N ALA A 78 -28.54 -16.81 -10.61
CA ALA A 78 -27.63 -17.67 -11.34
C ALA A 78 -28.20 -18.04 -12.72
N ASP A 79 -27.59 -17.54 -13.79
CA ASP A 79 -27.74 -18.17 -15.11
C ASP A 79 -26.83 -19.41 -15.17
N ALA A 80 -27.38 -20.50 -15.72
CA ALA A 80 -26.92 -21.88 -15.61
C ALA A 80 -25.59 -22.23 -16.33
N GLN A 81 -24.65 -21.29 -16.46
CA GLN A 81 -23.41 -21.48 -17.22
C GLN A 81 -22.18 -20.88 -16.52
N GLY A 82 -21.66 -21.59 -15.49
CA GLY A 82 -20.25 -21.65 -15.10
C GLY A 82 -19.42 -20.39 -14.79
N SER A 83 -19.94 -19.16 -14.95
CA SER A 83 -19.21 -17.89 -14.76
C SER A 83 -19.42 -17.20 -13.40
N LEU A 84 -20.12 -17.86 -12.47
CA LEU A 84 -20.62 -17.25 -11.23
C LEU A 84 -19.55 -16.83 -10.21
N SER A 85 -18.49 -17.62 -10.00
CA SER A 85 -17.44 -17.29 -9.02
C SER A 85 -16.69 -16.00 -9.39
N ASN A 86 -16.48 -15.77 -10.70
CA ASN A 86 -15.77 -14.61 -11.21
C ASN A 86 -16.61 -13.33 -11.15
N ILE A 87 -17.94 -13.42 -11.35
CA ILE A 87 -18.84 -12.26 -11.28
C ILE A 87 -19.01 -11.80 -9.82
N VAL A 88 -19.22 -12.73 -8.88
CA VAL A 88 -19.30 -12.41 -7.45
C VAL A 88 -17.96 -11.87 -6.96
N GLY A 89 -16.85 -12.53 -7.30
CA GLY A 89 -15.51 -12.09 -6.93
C GLY A 89 -15.17 -10.70 -7.45
N SER A 90 -15.48 -10.40 -8.71
CA SER A 90 -15.23 -9.05 -9.27
C SER A 90 -16.14 -7.98 -8.68
N THR A 91 -17.41 -8.28 -8.40
CA THR A 91 -18.33 -7.36 -7.73
C THR A 91 -17.85 -7.03 -6.32
N LEU A 92 -17.42 -8.04 -5.55
CA LEU A 92 -16.85 -7.85 -4.22
C LEU A 92 -15.58 -6.99 -4.27
N LYS A 93 -14.62 -7.32 -5.14
CA LYS A 93 -13.37 -6.54 -5.30
C LYS A 93 -13.65 -5.08 -5.67
N ASN A 94 -14.57 -4.84 -6.59
CA ASN A 94 -14.95 -3.48 -6.99
C ASN A 94 -15.64 -2.73 -5.85
N THR A 95 -16.49 -3.41 -5.10
CA THR A 95 -17.20 -2.79 -3.96
C THR A 95 -16.23 -2.45 -2.84
N LEU A 96 -15.33 -3.38 -2.49
CA LEU A 96 -14.21 -3.17 -1.56
C LEU A 96 -13.38 -1.94 -1.96
N LEU A 97 -13.03 -1.81 -3.24
CA LEU A 97 -12.31 -0.65 -3.75
C LEU A 97 -13.10 0.66 -3.55
N THR A 98 -14.38 0.71 -3.95
CA THR A 98 -15.19 1.93 -3.83
C THR A 98 -15.47 2.32 -2.39
N ASP A 99 -15.62 1.33 -1.52
CA ASP A 99 -15.80 1.49 -0.10
C ASP A 99 -14.53 2.04 0.56
N TYR A 100 -13.37 1.44 0.25
CA TYR A 100 -12.08 1.94 0.70
C TYR A 100 -11.84 3.38 0.25
N ILE A 101 -12.06 3.72 -1.03
CA ILE A 101 -11.93 5.10 -1.54
C ILE A 101 -12.79 6.07 -0.73
N SER A 102 -14.02 5.68 -0.42
CA SER A 102 -14.98 6.54 0.27
C SER A 102 -14.57 6.79 1.72
N ALA A 103 -14.16 5.76 2.44
CA ALA A 103 -13.73 5.90 3.84
C ALA A 103 -12.35 6.59 3.94
N ALA A 104 -11.36 6.12 3.17
CA ALA A 104 -10.00 6.66 3.20
C ALA A 104 -9.92 8.14 2.79
N SER A 105 -10.86 8.64 1.97
CA SER A 105 -10.88 10.06 1.60
C SER A 105 -11.27 10.99 2.76
N GLY A 106 -12.01 10.49 3.75
CA GLY A 106 -12.42 11.25 4.93
C GLY A 106 -11.60 10.96 6.18
N ASP A 107 -10.67 10.01 6.11
CA ASP A 107 -9.85 9.55 7.24
C ASP A 107 -8.52 10.30 7.30
N SER A 108 -8.26 11.02 8.39
CA SER A 108 -7.02 11.78 8.57
C SER A 108 -5.78 10.91 8.78
N ASP A 109 -5.95 9.65 9.19
CA ASP A 109 -4.85 8.71 9.41
C ASP A 109 -4.43 8.01 8.11
N VAL A 110 -5.25 8.11 7.06
CA VAL A 110 -4.88 7.73 5.69
C VAL A 110 -4.34 8.94 4.95
N LYS A 111 -3.02 8.97 4.75
CA LYS A 111 -2.37 10.08 4.05
C LYS A 111 -2.61 9.99 2.55
N LYS A 112 -3.24 11.03 2.01
CA LYS A 112 -3.32 11.30 0.58
C LYS A 112 -2.09 12.08 0.12
N PHE A 113 -1.30 11.48 -0.75
CA PHE A 113 -0.24 12.16 -1.49
C PHE A 113 -0.81 12.73 -2.79
N GLY A 114 -0.39 13.95 -3.13
CA GLY A 114 -0.80 14.62 -4.36
C GLY A 114 -0.40 13.85 -5.62
N VAL A 115 -0.83 14.37 -6.77
CA VAL A 115 -0.48 13.85 -8.09
C VAL A 115 1.04 13.99 -8.27
N GLY A 116 1.75 12.87 -8.24
CA GLY A 116 3.21 12.82 -8.39
C GLY A 116 3.74 11.49 -8.92
N GLY A 117 5.04 11.45 -9.21
CA GLY A 117 5.76 10.23 -9.58
C GLY A 117 6.52 9.62 -8.40
N VAL A 118 7.04 8.41 -8.58
CA VAL A 118 7.93 7.74 -7.62
C VAL A 118 9.17 7.17 -8.27
N TYR A 119 10.26 6.96 -7.54
CA TYR A 119 11.46 6.32 -8.07
C TYR A 119 12.07 5.35 -7.05
N ALA A 120 12.72 4.31 -7.56
CA ALA A 120 13.46 3.38 -6.71
C ALA A 120 14.80 4.02 -6.30
N PRO A 121 15.17 4.01 -5.01
CA PRO A 121 16.49 4.46 -4.58
C PRO A 121 17.60 3.71 -5.31
N ALA A 122 18.72 4.39 -5.56
CA ALA A 122 19.90 3.72 -6.09
C ALA A 122 20.34 2.60 -5.15
N ASN A 123 20.80 1.49 -5.72
CA ASN A 123 21.31 0.35 -4.98
C ASN A 123 20.31 -0.21 -3.93
N SER A 124 19.02 -0.27 -4.29
CA SER A 124 17.95 -0.77 -3.43
C SER A 124 17.37 -2.08 -3.96
N ILE A 125 16.70 -2.83 -3.07
CA ILE A 125 15.95 -4.03 -3.46
C ILE A 125 14.81 -3.71 -4.45
N ALA A 126 14.19 -2.53 -4.32
CA ALA A 126 13.17 -2.07 -5.29
C ALA A 126 13.76 -1.89 -6.69
N LEU A 127 14.96 -1.30 -6.79
CA LEU A 127 15.64 -1.17 -8.07
C LEU A 127 16.04 -2.54 -8.62
N TYR A 128 16.59 -3.43 -7.78
CA TYR A 128 16.91 -4.81 -8.18
C TYR A 128 15.69 -5.55 -8.73
N ARG A 129 14.54 -5.45 -8.06
CA ARG A 129 13.26 -6.06 -8.50
C ARG A 129 12.82 -5.59 -9.88
N MET A 130 13.12 -4.35 -10.27
CA MET A 130 12.72 -3.80 -11.57
C MET A 130 13.45 -4.44 -12.75
N TYR A 131 14.66 -4.98 -12.57
CA TYR A 131 15.46 -5.54 -13.66
C TYR A 131 15.91 -6.99 -13.46
N SER A 132 15.65 -7.60 -12.29
CA SER A 132 16.16 -8.93 -11.94
C SER A 132 15.77 -10.03 -12.92
N SER A 133 14.59 -9.95 -13.52
CA SER A 133 14.11 -10.92 -14.53
C SER A 133 14.98 -10.93 -15.79
N TYR A 134 15.59 -9.80 -16.16
CA TYR A 134 16.49 -9.73 -17.31
C TYR A 134 17.84 -10.42 -17.04
N LEU A 135 18.22 -10.58 -15.77
CA LEU A 135 19.46 -11.26 -15.40
C LEU A 135 19.40 -12.77 -15.65
N ASN A 136 18.20 -13.36 -15.72
CA ASN A 136 18.00 -14.78 -16.03
C ASN A 136 18.37 -15.16 -17.47
N ILE A 137 18.65 -14.17 -18.34
CA ILE A 137 19.07 -14.40 -19.73
C ILE A 137 20.50 -14.93 -19.79
N VAL A 138 21.33 -14.66 -18.77
CA VAL A 138 22.73 -15.12 -18.77
C VAL A 138 22.77 -16.65 -18.60
N PRO A 139 23.40 -17.39 -19.53
CA PRO A 139 23.46 -18.84 -19.45
C PRO A 139 24.12 -19.35 -18.16
N LYS A 140 23.56 -20.41 -17.56
CA LYS A 140 24.02 -20.96 -16.27
C LYS A 140 25.47 -21.49 -16.33
N ASP A 141 25.95 -21.88 -17.50
CA ASP A 141 27.32 -22.32 -17.74
C ASP A 141 28.35 -21.17 -17.77
N GLN A 142 27.88 -19.92 -17.92
CA GLN A 142 28.73 -18.72 -17.99
C GLN A 142 28.83 -17.98 -16.65
N LEU A 143 28.00 -18.33 -15.66
CA LEU A 143 28.04 -17.75 -14.32
C LEU A 143 28.19 -18.83 -13.25
N PRO A 144 29.09 -18.68 -12.28
CA PRO A 144 29.21 -19.61 -11.15
C PRO A 144 28.01 -19.56 -10.18
N ILE A 145 27.01 -18.71 -10.44
CA ILE A 145 25.86 -18.45 -9.58
C ILE A 145 24.57 -18.67 -10.37
N ASP A 146 23.63 -19.41 -9.79
CA ASP A 146 22.29 -19.61 -10.36
C ASP A 146 21.42 -18.37 -10.09
N MET A 147 21.32 -17.48 -11.08
CA MET A 147 20.59 -16.22 -10.97
C MET A 147 19.10 -16.40 -10.67
N GLU A 148 18.51 -17.50 -11.14
CA GLU A 148 17.10 -17.81 -10.90
C GLU A 148 16.87 -18.08 -9.40
N LYS A 149 17.70 -18.93 -8.80
CA LYS A 149 17.65 -19.21 -7.35
C LYS A 149 18.00 -17.99 -6.51
N LEU A 150 18.94 -17.16 -6.97
CA LEU A 150 19.28 -15.91 -6.28
C LEU A 150 18.08 -14.95 -6.29
N ASN A 151 17.40 -14.83 -7.43
CA ASN A 151 16.19 -14.03 -7.57
C ASN A 151 15.09 -14.54 -6.64
N ASP A 152 14.85 -15.85 -6.59
CA ASP A 152 13.87 -16.44 -5.69
C ASP A 152 14.23 -16.21 -4.22
N ALA A 153 15.51 -16.35 -3.84
CA ALA A 153 15.96 -16.13 -2.47
C ALA A 153 15.84 -14.66 -2.02
N ILE A 154 16.11 -13.69 -2.89
CA ILE A 154 16.06 -12.27 -2.55
C ILE A 154 14.63 -11.71 -2.63
N LEU A 155 13.84 -12.16 -3.62
CA LEU A 155 12.56 -11.53 -3.99
C LEU A 155 11.34 -12.40 -3.69
N GLY A 156 11.50 -13.71 -3.56
CA GLY A 156 10.38 -14.67 -3.50
C GLY A 156 9.49 -14.52 -2.27
N GLU A 157 10.08 -14.13 -1.13
CA GLU A 157 9.33 -13.95 0.13
C GLU A 157 9.02 -12.47 0.43
N ARG A 158 9.54 -11.54 -0.37
CA ARG A 158 9.37 -10.10 -0.11
C ARG A 158 8.06 -9.59 -0.71
N GLY A 159 7.16 -9.14 0.16
CA GLY A 159 5.91 -8.48 -0.23
C GLY A 159 6.11 -7.03 -0.70
N TYR A 160 6.78 -6.22 0.12
CA TYR A 160 6.82 -4.76 -0.04
C TYR A 160 8.15 -4.22 -0.59
N TYR A 161 8.05 -3.21 -1.45
CA TYR A 161 9.19 -2.55 -2.08
C TYR A 161 9.09 -1.03 -1.92
N ALA A 162 10.16 -0.45 -1.38
CA ALA A 162 10.24 0.97 -1.04
C ALA A 162 10.60 1.84 -2.26
N MET A 163 9.81 2.88 -2.49
CA MET A 163 10.03 3.90 -3.49
C MET A 163 10.01 5.28 -2.83
N LEU A 164 10.72 6.26 -3.40
CA LEU A 164 10.71 7.65 -2.96
C LEU A 164 9.82 8.48 -3.88
N LEU A 165 9.21 9.53 -3.35
CA LEU A 165 8.47 10.50 -4.13
C LEU A 165 9.41 11.31 -5.03
N LEU A 166 9.04 11.48 -6.29
CA LEU A 166 9.85 12.21 -7.28
C LEU A 166 9.84 13.73 -7.03
N ASP A 167 8.73 14.26 -6.53
CA ASP A 167 8.53 15.72 -6.39
C ASP A 167 9.14 16.30 -5.10
N GLU A 168 9.76 15.47 -4.27
CA GLU A 168 10.46 15.89 -3.06
C GLU A 168 11.90 16.30 -3.38
N LYS A 169 12.23 17.58 -3.19
CA LYS A 169 13.63 18.07 -3.33
C LYS A 169 14.59 17.32 -2.41
N GLU A 170 14.16 17.11 -1.18
CA GLU A 170 14.80 16.25 -0.20
C GLU A 170 13.79 15.18 0.21
N PRO A 171 14.15 13.89 0.10
CA PRO A 171 13.24 12.81 0.48
C PRO A 171 12.76 12.97 1.92
N LYS A 172 11.45 12.83 2.13
CA LYS A 172 10.80 12.84 3.45
C LYS A 172 9.82 11.69 3.61
N ASN A 173 9.35 11.12 2.52
CA ASN A 173 8.38 10.04 2.52
C ASN A 173 8.85 8.87 1.65
N VAL A 174 8.78 7.67 2.21
CA VAL A 174 8.97 6.39 1.54
C VAL A 174 7.59 5.78 1.33
N LEU A 175 7.29 5.41 0.10
CA LEU A 175 6.06 4.73 -0.29
C LEU A 175 6.42 3.26 -0.56
N ARG A 176 5.91 2.33 0.25
CA ARG A 176 6.08 0.90 0.06
C ARG A 176 4.89 0.31 -0.69
N PHE A 177 5.18 -0.49 -1.70
CA PHE A 177 4.18 -1.14 -2.54
C PHE A 177 4.29 -2.66 -2.40
N ASN A 178 3.18 -3.29 -2.05
CA ASN A 178 3.02 -4.74 -2.09
C ASN A 178 2.90 -5.21 -3.55
N ILE A 179 3.75 -6.12 -4.00
CA ILE A 179 3.72 -6.57 -5.40
C ILE A 179 2.40 -7.21 -5.80
N ALA A 180 1.68 -7.82 -4.86
CA ALA A 180 0.35 -8.39 -5.12
C ALA A 180 -0.71 -7.33 -5.45
N GLY A 181 -0.48 -6.07 -5.08
CA GLY A 181 -1.43 -4.97 -5.27
C GLY A 181 -1.48 -4.40 -6.69
N PHE A 182 -0.51 -4.70 -7.57
CA PHE A 182 -0.49 -4.13 -8.91
C PHE A 182 -1.66 -4.62 -9.78
N LYS A 183 -2.36 -3.68 -10.41
CA LYS A 183 -3.48 -3.96 -11.33
C LYS A 183 -3.02 -3.90 -12.79
N ASN A 184 -3.80 -4.51 -13.67
CA ASN A 184 -3.65 -4.35 -15.13
C ASN A 184 -2.24 -4.68 -15.67
N ARG A 185 -1.50 -5.57 -15.00
CA ARG A 185 -0.11 -5.94 -15.32
C ARG A 185 0.89 -4.79 -15.25
N TYR A 186 0.62 -3.79 -14.41
CA TYR A 186 1.64 -2.80 -14.05
C TYR A 186 2.68 -3.40 -13.10
N HIS A 187 3.87 -2.81 -13.11
CA HIS A 187 4.98 -3.18 -12.24
C HIS A 187 5.63 -1.91 -11.66
N LEU A 188 6.54 -2.09 -10.69
CA LEU A 188 7.30 -0.97 -10.07
C LEU A 188 7.95 -0.05 -11.11
N ALA A 189 8.48 -0.63 -12.20
CA ALA A 189 9.13 0.13 -13.26
C ALA A 189 8.20 1.07 -14.03
N ASP A 190 6.90 0.76 -14.07
CA ASP A 190 5.90 1.59 -14.71
C ASP A 190 5.57 2.82 -13.86
N LEU A 191 5.55 2.68 -12.53
CA LEU A 191 5.24 3.79 -11.60
C LEU A 191 6.20 4.97 -11.77
N ALA A 192 7.46 4.71 -12.11
CA ALA A 192 8.46 5.75 -12.34
C ALA A 192 8.19 6.66 -13.54
N LYS A 193 7.20 6.33 -14.36
CA LYS A 193 6.81 7.08 -15.55
C LYS A 193 5.36 7.58 -15.47
N MET A 194 4.73 7.48 -14.30
CA MET A 194 3.33 7.84 -14.08
C MET A 194 3.20 9.02 -13.14
N ASN A 195 2.05 9.68 -13.23
CA ASN A 195 1.65 10.73 -12.32
C ASN A 195 0.37 10.28 -11.62
N LEU A 196 0.46 9.91 -10.35
CA LEU A 196 -0.59 9.21 -9.61
C LEU A 196 -0.89 9.92 -8.30
N VAL A 197 -2.12 9.74 -7.81
CA VAL A 197 -2.47 9.99 -6.41
C VAL A 197 -2.24 8.70 -5.63
N TYR A 198 -1.71 8.83 -4.42
CA TYR A 198 -1.43 7.70 -3.52
C TYR A 198 -2.19 7.87 -2.21
N TYR A 199 -2.76 6.79 -1.71
CA TYR A 199 -3.34 6.69 -0.37
C TYR A 199 -2.53 5.67 0.41
N GLY A 200 -1.96 6.11 1.53
CA GLY A 200 -1.09 5.27 2.35
C GLY A 200 -1.24 5.51 3.83
N VAL A 201 -0.98 4.47 4.60
CA VAL A 201 -0.99 4.51 6.07
C VAL A 201 0.44 4.59 6.56
N LYS A 202 0.73 5.50 7.50
CA LYS A 202 2.07 5.61 8.08
C LYS A 202 2.33 4.39 8.97
N VAL A 203 3.40 3.66 8.70
CA VAL A 203 3.75 2.41 9.40
C VAL A 203 5.07 2.49 10.17
N GLY A 204 5.85 3.54 9.96
CA GLY A 204 7.09 3.74 10.70
C GLY A 204 7.95 4.85 10.12
N THR A 205 9.24 4.76 10.41
CA THR A 205 10.28 5.64 9.89
C THR A 205 11.53 4.84 9.53
N CYS A 206 12.36 5.39 8.66
CA CYS A 206 13.69 4.85 8.35
C CYS A 206 14.63 5.98 7.91
N THR A 207 15.91 5.67 7.75
CA THR A 207 16.88 6.55 7.09
C THR A 207 16.98 6.23 5.61
N LYS A 208 17.50 7.17 4.81
CA LYS A 208 17.74 6.94 3.38
C LYS A 208 18.76 5.82 3.17
N GLU A 209 19.75 5.72 4.04
CA GLU A 209 20.82 4.72 3.99
C GLU A 209 20.25 3.29 4.14
N GLN A 210 19.24 3.12 5.00
CA GLN A 210 18.55 1.84 5.22
C GLN A 210 17.73 1.35 4.02
N LEU A 211 17.54 2.17 2.98
CA LEU A 211 16.90 1.75 1.74
C LEU A 211 17.87 1.05 0.78
N SER A 212 19.17 1.07 1.07
CA SER A 212 20.18 0.36 0.26
C SER A 212 20.25 -1.12 0.64
N ILE A 213 20.64 -1.95 -0.32
CA ILE A 213 20.77 -3.41 -0.12
C ILE A 213 21.74 -3.73 1.03
N GLU A 214 22.83 -2.97 1.17
CA GLU A 214 23.85 -3.19 2.21
C GLU A 214 23.31 -2.96 3.61
N ASN A 215 22.34 -2.06 3.76
CA ASN A 215 21.83 -1.61 5.05
C ASN A 215 20.41 -2.09 5.32
N GLU A 216 19.83 -2.94 4.47
CA GLU A 216 18.43 -3.39 4.55
C GLU A 216 18.13 -4.09 5.89
N PHE A 217 19.12 -4.80 6.47
CA PHE A 217 19.01 -5.48 7.76
C PHE A 217 19.62 -4.69 8.92
N THR A 218 20.09 -3.47 8.67
CA THR A 218 20.64 -2.60 9.70
C THR A 218 19.51 -2.06 10.54
N VAL A 219 19.32 -2.65 11.72
CA VAL A 219 18.39 -2.14 12.72
C VAL A 219 19.06 -0.96 13.42
N THR A 220 18.65 0.26 13.12
CA THR A 220 18.90 1.40 14.00
C THR A 220 18.00 1.24 15.21
N THR A 221 18.51 0.62 16.27
CA THR A 221 17.94 0.89 17.59
C THR A 221 18.20 2.37 17.85
N SER A 222 17.15 3.17 18.04
CA SER A 222 17.23 4.59 18.42
C SER A 222 17.91 4.83 19.79
N THR A 223 18.62 3.83 20.31
CA THR A 223 19.36 3.79 21.58
C THR A 223 20.82 3.34 21.40
N MET A 224 21.35 3.28 20.18
CA MET A 224 22.80 3.23 19.99
C MET A 224 23.39 4.58 20.40
N GLN A 225 23.76 4.66 21.68
CA GLN A 225 24.65 5.62 22.33
C GLN A 225 25.00 6.84 21.48
N GLU A 226 24.45 7.99 21.87
CA GLU A 226 25.13 9.27 21.65
C GLU A 226 26.54 9.14 22.25
N THR A 227 27.51 8.67 21.47
CA THR A 227 28.92 8.91 21.80
C THR A 227 29.15 10.37 21.48
N ILE A 228 28.82 11.22 22.46
CA ILE A 228 29.18 12.63 22.45
C ILE A 228 30.67 12.69 22.12
N SER A 229 31.02 13.25 20.97
CA SER A 229 32.42 13.37 20.60
C SER A 229 33.06 14.46 21.46
N VAL A 230 34.35 14.31 21.79
CA VAL A 230 35.08 15.31 22.60
C VAL A 230 35.04 16.70 21.93
N ASP A 231 34.91 16.75 20.60
CA ASP A 231 34.78 18.00 19.84
C ASP A 231 33.43 18.72 20.06
N GLU A 232 32.34 18.00 20.36
CA GLU A 232 31.03 18.60 20.68
C GLU A 232 31.02 19.27 22.06
N ILE A 233 31.84 18.76 22.99
CA ILE A 233 32.00 19.32 24.34
C ILE A 233 32.83 20.61 24.31
N ILE A 234 33.86 20.67 23.45
CA ILE A 234 34.80 21.80 23.37
C ILE A 234 34.21 22.98 22.60
N ASN A 235 33.44 22.73 21.54
CA ASN A 235 32.97 23.79 20.65
C ASN A 235 31.59 24.38 21.03
N GLY A 236 30.96 23.87 22.08
CA GLY A 236 29.62 24.29 22.50
C GLY A 236 28.56 23.75 21.55
N SER A 237 27.55 23.07 22.12
CA SER A 237 26.45 22.51 21.35
C SER A 237 25.73 23.61 20.56
N SER A 238 25.98 23.66 19.26
CA SER A 238 24.99 24.20 18.34
C SER A 238 23.84 23.21 18.41
N GLN A 239 22.83 23.48 19.26
CA GLN A 239 21.55 22.78 19.21
C GLN A 239 20.81 23.18 17.93
N GLU A 240 21.40 22.89 16.77
CA GLU A 240 20.65 22.65 15.56
C GLU A 240 20.42 21.15 15.50
N LYS A 241 19.20 20.76 15.87
CA LYS A 241 18.69 19.39 15.79
C LYS A 241 19.19 18.73 14.49
N THR A 242 19.99 17.67 14.63
CA THR A 242 20.24 16.67 13.59
C THR A 242 18.91 16.00 13.23
N SER A 243 18.13 16.69 12.40
CA SER A 243 16.78 16.32 11.98
C SER A 243 16.69 16.22 10.46
N SER A 244 17.76 15.74 9.81
CA SER A 244 17.89 15.80 8.35
C SER A 244 17.74 14.48 7.59
N ASN A 245 17.72 13.31 8.25
CA ASN A 245 17.79 12.02 7.53
C ASN A 245 16.62 11.04 7.79
N GLU A 246 15.66 11.39 8.63
CA GLU A 246 14.53 10.48 8.92
C GLU A 246 13.39 10.65 7.89
N LEU A 247 13.00 9.54 7.29
CA LEU A 247 11.94 9.41 6.31
C LEU A 247 10.74 8.72 6.93
N ASN A 248 9.55 9.24 6.67
CA ASN A 248 8.30 8.58 7.07
C ASN A 248 7.99 7.45 6.10
N VAL A 249 7.71 6.25 6.62
CA VAL A 249 7.39 5.07 5.81
C VAL A 249 5.88 4.89 5.77
N TYR A 250 5.34 4.77 4.56
CA TYR A 250 3.93 4.54 4.29
C TYR A 250 3.73 3.26 3.50
N ASP A 251 2.81 2.42 3.94
CA ASP A 251 2.31 1.32 3.11
C ASP A 251 1.17 1.85 2.25
N ILE A 252 1.34 1.74 0.94
CA ILE A 252 0.33 2.20 0.00
C ILE A 252 -0.75 1.14 -0.13
N VAL A 253 -1.99 1.59 -0.02
CA VAL A 253 -3.17 0.75 -0.19
C VAL A 253 -3.80 1.01 -1.56
N LEU A 254 -3.80 2.26 -2.05
CA LEU A 254 -4.38 2.62 -3.34
C LEU A 254 -3.51 3.64 -4.08
N ALA A 255 -3.30 3.41 -5.37
CA ALA A 255 -2.75 4.42 -6.27
C ALA A 255 -3.41 4.40 -7.66
N GLY A 256 -3.60 5.58 -8.23
CA GLY A 256 -4.24 5.70 -9.53
C GLY A 256 -4.27 7.11 -10.10
N VAL A 257 -4.71 7.18 -11.36
CA VAL A 257 -4.95 8.42 -12.08
C VAL A 257 -6.32 8.95 -11.68
N ILE A 258 -6.39 10.22 -11.31
CA ILE A 258 -7.64 10.91 -10.98
C ILE A 258 -8.12 11.76 -12.16
N ARG A 259 -9.41 12.08 -12.18
CA ARG A 259 -9.99 13.06 -13.10
C ARG A 259 -9.61 14.47 -12.62
N GLU A 260 -8.99 15.25 -13.50
CA GLU A 260 -8.72 16.68 -13.29
C GLU A 260 -9.97 17.55 -13.46
#